data_AF-A0A956P5J0-F1
#
_entry.id   AF-A0A956P5J0-F1
#
_cell.length_a   1.000
_cell.length_b   1.000
_cell.length_c   1.000
_cell.angle_alpha   90.00
_cell.angle_beta   90.00
_cell.angle_gamma   90.00
#
_symmetry.space_group_name_H-M   'P 1'
#
loop_
_entity.id
_entity.type
_entity.pdbx_description
1 polymer ?
#
loop_
_entity_poly.entity_id
_entity_poly.type
_entity_poly.pdbx_seq_one_letter_code
_entity_poly.pdbx_strand_id
1 'polypeptide(L)'
;MCMTSAVTGYFKSLGSDTPPTAYEDIELADMVTHWGHNARGAHPIVFWRIADYKSKSGIPTLVVDPRRTGTVQGYEEIGGKENSYHFSTINGDISIHNALAHVILNEHPEAVDWDFLKKHAIGWEAYVKGCRERNAPEKVQAVTMIDPKYLRQVAATWAKASVKGRERGTGGVLTFWGIGYNQHIHGQNNIVGLINLMALTGNIGRPGCGPFSMTGQPNAMGERLTGGLTGRLPFNQGIDNAEWRDHIADAWRVPRERLASVAKEKNPGYAVGMMERALKGDVKAMFLIYATHIDLPDQNTLVRPALTKTFNVVQEIYRHAPNNLYADVILPAATWGEWVGGTYIQSERRFYVTDGTANPIPGTKPDIDMVIDKGKVIAKKLGLDGDKIFPYKKRPDGFYDPEDIFRDIVVASKGSDADLTGMLEVEKRDKIGLYEQIRRHRGIQWPAPTYELAKAGGTKRRYMEQEKWKEKPYGDFRTADGKLHMFLCEQNYEGREEIIAEMGKAGTVPGYYLIDHLDVLEKARDNGLTPELPDEKFRGKHWTKVPKDKFPYWVGLGVVYEHF
;
A
#
# COMPACT_ATOMS: atom_id res chain seq x y z
N MET A 1 -8.66 2.36 -3.08
CA MET A 1 -8.30 3.34 -4.13
C MET A 1 -6.81 3.38 -4.46
N CYS A 2 -5.88 3.20 -3.51
CA CYS A 2 -4.44 3.29 -3.81
C CYS A 2 -3.61 2.12 -3.25
N MET A 3 -3.49 2.00 -1.92
CA MET A 3 -2.50 1.11 -1.31
C MET A 3 -3.04 -0.23 -0.80
N THR A 4 -4.35 -0.46 -0.80
CA THR A 4 -4.97 -1.68 -0.24
C THR A 4 -4.31 -2.96 -0.75
N SER A 5 -4.06 -3.08 -2.07
CA SER A 5 -3.31 -4.18 -2.68
C SER A 5 -1.93 -4.40 -2.15
N ALA A 6 -1.15 -3.32 -2.02
CA ALA A 6 0.17 -3.40 -1.39
C ALA A 6 0.05 -4.01 0.01
N VAL A 7 -0.93 -3.55 0.79
CA VAL A 7 -1.11 -4.00 2.16
C VAL A 7 -1.54 -5.46 2.23
N THR A 8 -2.59 -5.85 1.51
CA THR A 8 -3.14 -7.21 1.52
C THR A 8 -2.14 -8.21 0.95
N GLY A 9 -1.34 -7.82 -0.04
CA GLY A 9 -0.27 -8.64 -0.62
C GLY A 9 0.88 -8.84 0.35
N TYR A 10 1.35 -7.78 1.02
CA TYR A 10 2.36 -7.89 2.07
C TYR A 10 1.87 -8.72 3.25
N PHE A 11 0.63 -8.55 3.70
CA PHE A 11 0.07 -9.40 4.77
C PHE A 11 0.01 -10.86 4.36
N LYS A 12 -0.52 -11.15 3.17
CA LYS A 12 -0.67 -12.52 2.69
C LYS A 12 0.68 -13.23 2.58
N SER A 13 1.75 -12.55 2.15
CA SER A 13 3.07 -13.18 2.00
C SER A 13 3.99 -13.06 3.22
N LEU A 14 4.00 -11.93 3.93
CA LEU A 14 4.98 -11.60 4.97
C LEU A 14 4.37 -11.44 6.37
N GLY A 15 3.03 -11.46 6.47
CA GLY A 15 2.27 -11.34 7.73
C GLY A 15 2.21 -9.94 8.34
N SER A 16 2.69 -8.92 7.63
CA SER A 16 2.69 -7.53 8.09
C SER A 16 2.64 -6.57 6.91
N ASP A 17 2.03 -5.42 7.12
CA ASP A 17 2.08 -4.32 6.18
C ASP A 17 3.49 -3.71 6.06
N THR A 18 3.71 -2.97 4.97
CA THR A 18 4.82 -2.06 4.64
C THR A 18 6.12 -2.69 4.11
N PRO A 19 6.94 -1.92 3.36
CA PRO A 19 8.18 -2.43 2.80
C PRO A 19 9.18 -2.93 3.85
N PRO A 20 9.77 -4.13 3.67
CA PRO A 20 10.90 -4.58 4.49
C PRO A 20 12.21 -3.84 4.24
N THR A 21 12.29 -3.10 3.16
CA THR A 21 13.49 -2.41 2.67
C THR A 21 13.54 -0.95 3.12
N ALA A 22 14.66 -0.30 2.82
CA ALA A 22 14.90 1.12 2.99
C ALA A 22 15.40 1.75 1.69
N TYR A 23 15.35 3.07 1.57
CA TYR A 23 15.88 3.75 0.39
C TYR A 23 17.39 3.59 0.23
N GLU A 24 18.15 3.34 1.31
CA GLU A 24 19.58 2.99 1.21
C GLU A 24 19.84 1.64 0.52
N ASP A 25 18.81 0.84 0.23
CA ASP A 25 18.97 -0.37 -0.58
C ASP A 25 19.21 -0.06 -2.07
N ILE A 26 18.90 1.15 -2.54
CA ILE A 26 19.13 1.55 -3.93
C ILE A 26 20.61 1.42 -4.28
N GLU A 27 21.50 1.95 -3.43
CA GLU A 27 22.95 1.92 -3.67
C GLU A 27 23.61 0.57 -3.37
N LEU A 28 22.83 -0.42 -2.91
CA LEU A 28 23.32 -1.77 -2.62
C LEU A 28 22.84 -2.79 -3.66
N ALA A 29 21.82 -2.44 -4.45
CA ALA A 29 21.20 -3.32 -5.43
C ALA A 29 22.14 -3.64 -6.60
N ASP A 30 21.94 -4.81 -7.20
CA ASP A 30 22.60 -5.26 -8.43
C ASP A 30 21.66 -5.17 -9.65
N MET A 31 20.35 -5.00 -9.42
CA MET A 31 19.33 -4.72 -10.43
C MET A 31 18.18 -3.97 -9.76
N VAL A 32 17.61 -2.98 -10.45
CA VAL A 32 16.40 -2.27 -9.98
C VAL A 32 15.24 -2.49 -10.95
N THR A 33 14.08 -2.87 -10.44
CA THR A 33 12.88 -3.09 -11.28
C THR A 33 11.71 -2.19 -10.87
N HIS A 34 10.88 -1.82 -11.83
CA HIS A 34 9.69 -0.98 -11.66
C HIS A 34 8.47 -1.68 -12.25
N TRP A 35 7.43 -1.93 -11.47
CA TRP A 35 6.19 -2.57 -11.91
C TRP A 35 4.99 -1.63 -11.77
N GLY A 36 4.30 -1.32 -12.87
CA GLY A 36 3.20 -0.36 -12.87
C GLY A 36 3.59 1.01 -12.28
N HIS A 37 4.85 1.41 -12.45
CA HIS A 37 5.45 2.52 -11.72
C HIS A 37 6.25 3.46 -12.64
N ASN A 38 5.66 4.62 -12.96
CA ASN A 38 6.34 5.73 -13.62
C ASN A 38 7.10 6.59 -12.60
N ALA A 39 8.22 6.09 -12.09
CA ALA A 39 9.03 6.76 -11.06
C ALA A 39 9.42 8.19 -11.41
N ARG A 40 9.81 8.49 -12.66
CA ARG A 40 10.22 9.84 -13.07
C ARG A 40 9.08 10.87 -12.92
N GLY A 41 7.83 10.45 -13.12
CA GLY A 41 6.67 11.33 -12.98
C GLY A 41 6.05 11.33 -11.58
N ALA A 42 6.05 10.18 -10.90
CA ALA A 42 5.35 10.00 -9.62
C ALA A 42 6.26 10.17 -8.40
N HIS A 43 7.53 9.76 -8.49
CA HIS A 43 8.50 9.82 -7.40
C HIS A 43 9.87 10.32 -7.91
N PRO A 44 9.98 11.58 -8.38
CA PRO A 44 11.16 12.07 -9.08
C PRO A 44 12.47 11.94 -8.29
N ILE A 45 12.43 12.13 -6.96
CA ILE A 45 13.61 11.98 -6.09
C ILE A 45 14.12 10.53 -6.09
N VAL A 46 13.22 9.55 -6.02
CA VAL A 46 13.58 8.13 -6.06
C VAL A 46 14.13 7.77 -7.43
N PHE A 47 13.48 8.23 -8.51
CA PHE A 47 13.97 8.04 -9.87
C PHE A 47 15.40 8.58 -10.04
N TRP A 48 15.65 9.84 -9.64
CA TRP A 48 16.96 10.45 -9.79
C TRP A 48 18.04 9.82 -8.92
N ARG A 49 17.67 9.31 -7.74
CA ARG A 49 18.59 8.54 -6.89
C ARG A 49 19.00 7.22 -7.55
N ILE A 50 18.05 6.47 -8.12
CA ILE A 50 18.34 5.24 -8.87
C ILE A 50 19.15 5.55 -10.14
N ALA A 51 18.79 6.62 -10.85
CA ALA A 51 19.46 7.05 -12.07
C ALA A 51 20.92 7.46 -11.82
N ASP A 52 21.18 8.24 -10.77
CA ASP A 52 22.54 8.59 -10.35
C ASP A 52 23.35 7.34 -10.00
N TYR A 53 22.78 6.41 -9.22
CA TYR A 53 23.45 5.15 -8.92
C TYR A 53 23.71 4.31 -10.18
N LYS A 54 22.75 4.20 -11.10
CA LYS A 54 22.90 3.51 -12.39
C LYS A 54 24.04 4.11 -13.22
N SER A 55 24.15 5.44 -13.28
CA SER A 55 25.20 6.13 -14.04
C SER A 55 26.62 5.77 -13.55
N LYS A 56 26.76 5.47 -12.26
CA LYS A 56 28.04 5.14 -11.61
C LYS A 56 28.34 3.64 -11.63
N SER A 57 27.32 2.81 -11.44
CA SER A 57 27.47 1.36 -11.23
C SER A 57 27.17 0.51 -12.45
N GLY A 58 26.47 1.06 -13.44
CA GLY A 58 26.01 0.33 -14.62
C GLY A 58 24.99 -0.76 -14.29
N ILE A 59 24.23 -0.68 -13.19
CA ILE A 59 23.25 -1.71 -12.87
C ILE A 59 22.14 -1.82 -13.94
N PRO A 60 21.67 -3.03 -14.28
CA PRO A 60 20.51 -3.23 -15.11
C PRO A 60 19.24 -2.67 -14.46
N THR A 61 18.34 -2.17 -15.30
CA THR A 61 17.01 -1.72 -14.87
C THR A 61 15.93 -2.40 -15.71
N LEU A 62 14.80 -2.77 -15.10
CA LEU A 62 13.60 -3.24 -15.79
C LEU A 62 12.42 -2.33 -15.46
N VAL A 63 11.69 -1.88 -16.47
CA VAL A 63 10.39 -1.21 -16.29
C VAL A 63 9.30 -2.06 -16.93
N VAL A 64 8.25 -2.36 -16.17
CA VAL A 64 7.05 -3.07 -16.62
C VAL A 64 5.89 -2.08 -16.55
N ASP A 65 5.54 -1.51 -17.70
CA ASP A 65 4.46 -0.53 -17.89
C ASP A 65 4.00 -0.65 -19.36
N PRO A 66 2.70 -0.72 -19.66
CA PRO A 66 2.21 -0.75 -21.05
C PRO A 66 2.65 0.46 -21.88
N ARG A 67 3.07 1.55 -21.23
CA ARG A 67 3.51 2.78 -21.88
C ARG A 67 5.03 2.91 -21.79
N ARG A 68 5.62 3.47 -22.84
CA ARG A 68 7.02 3.91 -22.81
C ARG A 68 7.17 5.28 -22.11
N THR A 69 7.10 5.25 -20.78
CA THR A 69 7.09 6.45 -19.92
C THR A 69 8.45 7.16 -19.84
N GLY A 70 8.49 8.33 -19.21
CA GLY A 70 9.73 9.05 -18.93
C GLY A 70 10.73 8.27 -18.06
N THR A 71 10.25 7.27 -17.30
CA THR A 71 11.11 6.36 -16.53
C THR A 71 11.89 5.42 -17.46
N VAL A 72 11.22 4.84 -18.46
CA VAL A 72 11.86 4.00 -19.49
C VAL A 72 12.90 4.82 -20.25
N GLN A 73 12.47 5.98 -20.76
CA GLN A 73 13.32 6.89 -21.55
C GLN A 73 14.55 7.34 -20.75
N GLY A 74 14.35 7.73 -19.49
CA GLY A 74 15.44 8.23 -18.65
C GLY A 74 16.49 7.16 -18.32
N TYR A 75 16.10 5.91 -18.08
CA TYR A 75 17.08 4.85 -17.85
C TYR A 75 17.84 4.46 -19.11
N GLU A 76 17.17 4.42 -20.27
CA GLU A 76 17.84 4.23 -21.57
C GLU A 76 18.85 5.34 -21.88
N GLU A 77 18.51 6.60 -21.58
CA GLU A 77 19.39 7.77 -21.76
C GLU A 77 20.64 7.71 -20.87
N ILE A 78 20.49 7.25 -19.63
CA ILE A 78 21.53 7.34 -18.60
C ILE A 78 22.47 6.14 -18.60
N GLY A 79 21.99 4.93 -18.91
CA GLY A 79 22.81 3.73 -18.87
C GLY A 79 22.60 2.76 -20.02
N GLY A 80 22.17 3.27 -21.18
CA GLY A 80 22.08 2.52 -22.43
C GLY A 80 20.81 1.67 -22.55
N LYS A 81 20.41 1.37 -23.79
CA LYS A 81 19.24 0.55 -24.10
C LYS A 81 19.50 -0.94 -23.84
N GLU A 82 20.73 -1.38 -24.02
CA GLU A 82 21.18 -2.75 -23.82
C GLU A 82 21.10 -3.21 -22.35
N ASN A 83 21.09 -2.24 -21.43
CA ASN A 83 21.06 -2.46 -19.98
C ASN A 83 19.83 -1.82 -19.32
N SER A 84 18.83 -1.46 -20.12
CA SER A 84 17.55 -0.87 -19.68
C SER A 84 16.40 -1.59 -20.38
N TYR A 85 15.78 -2.53 -19.67
CA TYR A 85 14.71 -3.38 -20.18
C TYR A 85 13.33 -2.74 -20.01
N HIS A 86 12.43 -3.00 -20.95
CA HIS A 86 11.04 -2.54 -20.91
C HIS A 86 10.09 -3.66 -21.32
N PHE A 87 9.28 -4.14 -20.38
CA PHE A 87 8.13 -5.00 -20.67
C PHE A 87 6.88 -4.15 -20.88
N SER A 88 6.49 -4.01 -22.15
CA SER A 88 5.26 -3.33 -22.56
C SER A 88 4.09 -4.31 -22.55
N THR A 89 3.52 -4.55 -21.38
CA THR A 89 2.39 -5.48 -21.17
C THR A 89 1.17 -4.75 -20.63
N ILE A 90 -0.02 -5.28 -20.89
CA ILE A 90 -1.24 -4.91 -20.19
C ILE A 90 -1.85 -6.16 -19.59
N ASN A 91 -2.00 -6.19 -18.26
CA ASN A 91 -2.57 -7.31 -17.51
C ASN A 91 -1.85 -8.65 -17.74
N GLY A 92 -0.53 -8.63 -17.94
CA GLY A 92 0.29 -9.84 -18.09
C GLY A 92 1.17 -10.14 -16.87
N ASP A 93 1.08 -9.34 -15.82
CA ASP A 93 2.08 -9.26 -14.74
C ASP A 93 2.29 -10.59 -14.01
N ILE A 94 1.20 -11.24 -13.54
CA ILE A 94 1.28 -12.55 -12.87
C ILE A 94 1.93 -13.59 -13.79
N SER A 95 1.52 -13.62 -15.06
CA SER A 95 2.08 -14.54 -16.05
C SER A 95 3.56 -14.26 -16.31
N ILE A 96 3.99 -12.99 -16.31
CA ILE A 96 5.40 -12.60 -16.41
C ILE A 96 6.19 -13.11 -15.21
N HIS A 97 5.73 -12.94 -13.97
CA HIS A 97 6.46 -13.45 -12.79
C HIS A 97 6.66 -14.96 -12.87
N ASN A 98 5.60 -15.69 -13.19
CA ASN A 98 5.65 -17.14 -13.27
C ASN A 98 6.52 -17.61 -14.44
N ALA A 99 6.57 -16.87 -15.55
CA ALA A 99 7.47 -17.17 -16.67
C ALA A 99 8.93 -16.84 -16.37
N LEU A 100 9.22 -15.74 -15.67
CA LEU A 100 10.57 -15.46 -15.17
C LEU A 100 11.01 -16.57 -14.20
N ALA A 101 10.14 -16.98 -13.29
CA ALA A 101 10.38 -18.12 -12.40
C ALA A 101 10.61 -19.42 -13.15
N HIS A 102 9.81 -19.71 -14.20
CA HIS A 102 9.99 -20.87 -15.06
C HIS A 102 11.38 -20.91 -15.69
N VAL A 103 11.81 -19.80 -16.30
CA VAL A 103 13.13 -19.71 -16.93
C VAL A 103 14.22 -19.89 -15.89
N ILE A 104 14.11 -19.22 -14.74
CA ILE A 104 15.11 -19.36 -13.66
C ILE A 104 15.19 -20.80 -13.15
N LEU A 105 14.05 -21.47 -12.93
CA LEU A 105 14.00 -22.85 -12.44
C LEU A 105 14.62 -23.88 -13.40
N ASN A 106 14.55 -23.64 -14.71
CA ASN A 106 14.95 -24.60 -15.73
C ASN A 106 16.29 -24.27 -16.41
N GLU A 107 16.61 -22.98 -16.56
CA GLU A 107 17.76 -22.48 -17.32
C GLU A 107 18.82 -21.81 -16.42
N HIS A 108 18.45 -21.31 -15.24
CA HIS A 108 19.35 -20.67 -14.26
C HIS A 108 19.19 -21.23 -12.83
N PRO A 109 19.27 -22.56 -12.62
CA PRO A 109 19.00 -23.18 -11.33
C PRO A 109 19.95 -22.70 -10.21
N GLU A 110 21.13 -22.17 -10.55
CA GLU A 110 22.07 -21.53 -9.62
C GLU A 110 21.49 -20.27 -8.96
N ALA A 111 20.51 -19.63 -9.59
CA ALA A 111 19.83 -18.45 -9.04
C ALA A 111 18.69 -18.80 -8.07
N VAL A 112 18.32 -20.07 -7.91
CA VAL A 112 17.27 -20.50 -6.97
C VAL A 112 17.85 -20.66 -5.57
N ASP A 113 17.24 -20.01 -4.58
CA ASP A 113 17.65 -20.09 -3.17
C ASP A 113 16.88 -21.21 -2.45
N TRP A 114 17.27 -22.46 -2.71
CA TRP A 114 16.62 -23.63 -2.12
C TRP A 114 16.70 -23.68 -0.59
N ASP A 115 17.80 -23.15 -0.05
CA ASP A 115 18.02 -23.08 1.38
C ASP A 115 17.04 -22.13 2.04
N PHE A 116 16.84 -20.94 1.44
CA PHE A 116 15.81 -20.01 1.87
C PHE A 116 14.43 -20.65 1.82
N LEU A 117 14.05 -21.23 0.67
CA LEU A 117 12.72 -21.81 0.48
C LEU A 117 12.38 -22.90 1.51
N LYS A 118 13.30 -23.83 1.75
CA LYS A 118 13.09 -24.96 2.67
C LYS A 118 13.02 -24.51 4.14
N LYS A 119 13.82 -23.51 4.53
CA LYS A 119 13.92 -23.07 5.92
C LYS A 119 12.85 -22.03 6.28
N HIS A 120 12.62 -21.07 5.38
CA HIS A 120 11.93 -19.82 5.70
C HIS A 120 10.63 -19.59 4.92
N ALA A 121 10.25 -20.48 4.00
CA ALA A 121 9.02 -20.34 3.22
C ALA A 121 8.11 -21.58 3.30
N ILE A 122 6.81 -21.38 3.09
CA ILE A 122 5.81 -22.43 2.87
C ILE A 122 5.11 -22.23 1.52
N GLY A 123 4.49 -23.29 0.98
CA GLY A 123 3.77 -23.23 -0.31
C GLY A 123 4.67 -23.17 -1.55
N TRP A 124 6.00 -23.14 -1.37
CA TRP A 124 6.97 -23.05 -2.46
C TRP A 124 6.92 -24.26 -3.40
N GLU A 125 6.59 -25.46 -2.91
CA GLU A 125 6.51 -26.68 -3.73
C GLU A 125 5.42 -26.56 -4.80
N ALA A 126 4.23 -26.10 -4.40
CA ALA A 126 3.11 -25.87 -5.31
C ALA A 126 3.43 -24.76 -6.32
N TYR A 127 4.07 -23.68 -5.87
CA TYR A 127 4.51 -22.58 -6.73
C TYR A 127 5.54 -23.04 -7.78
N VAL A 128 6.59 -23.75 -7.36
CA VAL A 128 7.65 -24.27 -8.25
C VAL A 128 7.07 -25.24 -9.27
N LYS A 129 6.21 -26.16 -8.83
CA LYS A 129 5.54 -27.12 -9.72
C LYS A 129 4.71 -26.39 -10.77
N GLY A 130 3.88 -25.44 -10.35
CA GLY A 130 3.04 -24.64 -11.25
C GLY A 130 3.84 -23.90 -12.31
N CYS A 131 4.88 -23.17 -11.89
CA CYS A 131 5.76 -22.42 -12.80
C CYS A 131 6.41 -23.34 -13.85
N ARG A 132 6.94 -24.50 -13.43
CA ARG A 132 7.58 -25.47 -14.35
C ARG A 132 6.59 -26.03 -15.38
N GLU A 133 5.40 -26.42 -14.96
CA GLU A 133 4.45 -27.13 -15.82
C GLU A 133 3.73 -26.20 -16.81
N ARG A 134 3.38 -24.98 -16.37
CA ARG A 134 2.38 -24.15 -17.07
C ARG A 134 2.94 -22.85 -17.65
N ASN A 135 4.07 -22.34 -17.16
CA ASN A 135 4.51 -20.98 -17.48
C ASN A 135 5.76 -20.90 -18.35
N ALA A 136 5.99 -21.87 -19.23
CA ALA A 136 6.99 -21.73 -20.29
C ALA A 136 6.72 -20.43 -21.08
N PRO A 137 7.74 -19.61 -21.39
CA PRO A 137 7.54 -18.30 -22.03
C PRO A 137 6.69 -18.36 -23.31
N GLU A 138 6.85 -19.41 -24.11
CA GLU A 138 6.08 -19.66 -25.33
C GLU A 138 4.58 -19.84 -25.05
N LYS A 139 4.22 -20.49 -23.92
CA LYS A 139 2.81 -20.76 -23.56
C LYS A 139 2.08 -19.49 -23.12
N VAL A 140 2.80 -18.52 -22.57
CA VAL A 140 2.20 -17.30 -22.00
C VAL A 140 2.47 -16.05 -22.84
N GLN A 141 3.10 -16.17 -24.02
CA GLN A 141 3.39 -15.03 -24.89
C GLN A 141 2.13 -14.24 -25.26
N ALA A 142 1.02 -14.92 -25.53
CA ALA A 142 -0.24 -14.25 -25.89
C ALA A 142 -0.80 -13.37 -24.75
N VAL A 143 -0.62 -13.80 -23.49
CA VAL A 143 -1.08 -13.07 -22.30
C VAL A 143 -0.09 -11.98 -21.92
N THR A 144 1.20 -12.31 -21.87
CA THR A 144 2.26 -11.39 -21.45
C THR A 144 2.56 -10.32 -22.49
N MET A 145 2.31 -10.61 -23.77
CA MET A 145 2.72 -9.77 -24.92
C MET A 145 4.24 -9.59 -25.04
N ILE A 146 5.03 -10.44 -24.35
CA ILE A 146 6.49 -10.36 -24.34
C ILE A 146 7.08 -11.47 -25.21
N ASP A 147 8.05 -11.13 -26.06
CA ASP A 147 8.79 -12.12 -26.83
C ASP A 147 9.51 -13.13 -25.90
N PRO A 148 9.36 -14.45 -26.12
CA PRO A 148 9.98 -15.48 -25.29
C PRO A 148 11.50 -15.39 -25.15
N LYS A 149 12.22 -14.92 -26.18
CA LYS A 149 13.68 -14.76 -26.11
C LYS A 149 14.03 -13.54 -25.27
N TYR A 150 13.29 -12.44 -25.43
CA TYR A 150 13.48 -11.24 -24.63
C TYR A 150 13.19 -11.49 -23.14
N LEU A 151 12.14 -12.26 -22.83
CA LEU A 151 11.83 -12.66 -21.45
C LEU A 151 12.97 -13.46 -20.83
N ARG A 152 13.54 -14.42 -21.57
CA ARG A 152 14.71 -15.20 -21.12
C ARG A 152 15.94 -14.33 -20.87
N GLN A 153 16.18 -13.33 -21.73
CA GLN A 153 17.27 -12.38 -21.53
C GLN A 153 17.13 -11.64 -20.19
N VAL A 154 15.93 -11.16 -19.87
CA VAL A 154 15.66 -10.48 -18.59
C VAL A 154 15.77 -11.44 -17.41
N ALA A 155 15.29 -12.69 -17.55
CA ALA A 155 15.44 -13.72 -16.53
C ALA A 155 16.91 -14.04 -16.22
N ALA A 156 17.76 -14.12 -17.25
CA ALA A 156 19.20 -14.31 -17.08
C ALA A 156 19.85 -13.12 -16.33
N THR A 157 19.44 -11.88 -16.63
CA THR A 157 19.92 -10.70 -15.91
C THR A 157 19.46 -10.68 -14.45
N TRP A 158 18.19 -11.04 -14.20
CA TRP A 158 17.65 -11.20 -12.84
C TRP A 158 18.43 -12.27 -12.06
N ALA A 159 18.65 -13.43 -12.67
CA ALA A 159 19.42 -14.54 -12.09
C ALA A 159 20.83 -14.09 -11.69
N LYS A 160 21.55 -13.45 -12.61
CA LYS A 160 22.91 -12.92 -12.37
C LYS A 160 22.95 -11.92 -11.21
N ALA A 161 22.02 -10.97 -11.16
CA ALA A 161 21.93 -10.00 -10.07
C ALA A 161 21.68 -10.70 -8.72
N SER A 162 20.78 -11.68 -8.71
CA SER A 162 20.42 -12.47 -7.52
C SER A 162 21.61 -13.24 -6.96
N VAL A 163 22.33 -13.99 -7.83
CA VAL A 163 23.53 -14.75 -7.45
C VAL A 163 24.60 -13.81 -6.89
N LYS A 164 24.93 -12.74 -7.62
CA LYS A 164 25.95 -11.76 -7.21
C LYS A 164 25.63 -11.15 -5.84
N GLY A 165 24.37 -10.82 -5.59
CA GLY A 165 23.91 -10.27 -4.32
C GLY A 165 23.99 -11.26 -3.16
N ARG A 166 23.63 -12.52 -3.41
CA ARG A 166 23.73 -13.60 -2.40
C ARG A 166 25.19 -13.90 -2.03
N GLU A 167 26.07 -14.02 -3.00
CA GLU A 167 27.50 -14.25 -2.78
C GLU A 167 28.14 -13.12 -1.95
N ARG A 168 27.73 -11.88 -2.19
CA ARG A 168 28.23 -10.71 -1.46
C ARG A 168 27.61 -10.56 -0.05
N GLY A 169 26.53 -11.27 0.25
CA GLY A 169 25.74 -11.06 1.48
C GLY A 169 25.01 -9.70 1.51
N THR A 170 25.01 -8.95 0.41
CA THR A 170 24.25 -7.71 0.21
C THR A 170 24.06 -7.49 -1.29
N GLY A 171 22.93 -6.91 -1.68
CA GLY A 171 22.51 -6.75 -3.06
C GLY A 171 21.64 -7.88 -3.57
N GLY A 172 21.41 -7.86 -4.88
CA GLY A 172 20.37 -8.63 -5.55
C GLY A 172 19.41 -7.73 -6.34
N VAL A 173 18.15 -8.13 -6.39
CA VAL A 173 17.09 -7.40 -7.09
C VAL A 173 16.26 -6.59 -6.10
N LEU A 174 16.26 -5.27 -6.29
CA LEU A 174 15.38 -4.34 -5.57
C LEU A 174 14.22 -3.96 -6.49
N THR A 175 12.99 -4.16 -6.01
CA THR A 175 11.80 -3.96 -6.84
C THR A 175 10.91 -2.86 -6.28
N PHE A 176 10.58 -1.88 -7.10
CA PHE A 176 9.58 -0.85 -6.83
C PHE A 176 8.29 -1.13 -7.59
N TRP A 177 7.13 -0.86 -6.99
CA TRP A 177 5.87 -0.84 -7.74
C TRP A 177 4.96 0.31 -7.32
N GLY A 178 3.97 0.61 -8.16
CA GLY A 178 3.05 1.73 -7.98
C GLY A 178 1.59 1.38 -8.32
N ILE A 179 0.82 2.40 -8.70
CA ILE A 179 -0.62 2.27 -8.91
C ILE A 179 -1.02 1.42 -10.11
N GLY A 180 -0.18 1.30 -11.15
CA GLY A 180 -0.43 0.42 -12.30
C GLY A 180 -0.30 -1.07 -11.96
N TYR A 181 -0.17 -1.39 -10.68
CA TYR A 181 -0.03 -2.71 -10.12
C TYR A 181 -1.04 -2.94 -9.00
N ASN A 182 -1.25 -1.90 -8.17
CA ASN A 182 -2.25 -1.91 -7.10
C ASN A 182 -3.69 -1.69 -7.60
N GLN A 183 -3.94 -0.85 -8.61
CA GLN A 183 -5.30 -0.51 -9.04
C GLN A 183 -5.89 -1.56 -9.98
N HIS A 184 -5.90 -2.80 -9.52
CA HIS A 184 -6.44 -3.97 -10.22
C HIS A 184 -7.37 -4.73 -9.27
N ILE A 185 -8.39 -5.40 -9.82
CA ILE A 185 -9.26 -6.32 -9.06
C ILE A 185 -8.42 -7.41 -8.39
N HIS A 186 -7.33 -7.83 -9.04
CA HIS A 186 -6.38 -8.83 -8.56
C HIS A 186 -5.04 -8.23 -8.06
N GLY A 187 -5.00 -6.96 -7.63
CA GLY A 187 -3.76 -6.29 -7.25
C GLY A 187 -2.94 -7.06 -6.19
N GLN A 188 -3.62 -7.67 -5.21
CA GLN A 188 -3.01 -8.54 -4.20
C GLN A 188 -2.22 -9.69 -4.87
N ASN A 189 -2.81 -10.35 -5.87
CA ASN A 189 -2.19 -11.48 -6.57
C ASN A 189 -0.97 -11.04 -7.40
N ASN A 190 -0.98 -9.82 -7.96
CA ASN A 190 0.21 -9.24 -8.61
C ASN A 190 1.38 -9.18 -7.62
N ILE A 191 1.12 -8.66 -6.41
CA ILE A 191 2.14 -8.46 -5.37
C ILE A 191 2.62 -9.80 -4.81
N VAL A 192 1.71 -10.74 -4.53
CA VAL A 192 2.06 -12.09 -4.08
C VAL A 192 2.94 -12.78 -5.14
N GLY A 193 2.56 -12.70 -6.43
CA GLY A 193 3.35 -13.26 -7.53
C GLY A 193 4.77 -12.69 -7.61
N LEU A 194 4.92 -11.38 -7.42
CA LEU A 194 6.23 -10.74 -7.35
C LEU A 194 7.03 -11.19 -6.14
N ILE A 195 6.44 -11.19 -4.94
CA ILE A 195 7.11 -11.64 -3.71
C ILE A 195 7.55 -13.09 -3.86
N ASN A 196 6.76 -13.95 -4.51
CA ASN A 196 7.17 -15.33 -4.78
C ASN A 196 8.43 -15.41 -5.64
N LEU A 197 8.51 -14.64 -6.73
CA LEU A 197 9.70 -14.59 -7.58
C LEU A 197 10.94 -14.10 -6.81
N MET A 198 10.74 -13.10 -5.94
CA MET A 198 11.81 -12.59 -5.07
C MET A 198 12.25 -13.64 -4.04
N ALA A 199 11.32 -14.34 -3.40
CA ALA A 199 11.59 -15.44 -2.47
C ALA A 199 12.31 -16.61 -3.16
N LEU A 200 11.85 -17.02 -4.35
CA LEU A 200 12.48 -18.06 -5.19
C LEU A 200 13.95 -17.78 -5.45
N THR A 201 14.29 -16.50 -5.67
CA THR A 201 15.64 -16.05 -6.01
C THR A 201 16.44 -15.54 -4.81
N GLY A 202 15.91 -15.69 -3.58
CA GLY A 202 16.59 -15.23 -2.37
C GLY A 202 16.79 -13.72 -2.31
N ASN A 203 15.95 -12.93 -2.98
CA ASN A 203 15.96 -11.46 -2.97
C ASN A 203 15.04 -10.89 -1.88
N ILE A 204 15.11 -11.43 -0.67
CA ILE A 204 14.38 -10.95 0.50
C ILE A 204 15.21 -11.19 1.76
N GLY A 205 14.97 -10.42 2.82
CA GLY A 205 15.64 -10.62 4.10
C GLY A 205 17.13 -10.26 4.11
N ARG A 206 17.61 -9.50 3.11
CA ARG A 206 19.01 -9.09 2.96
C ARG A 206 19.11 -7.66 2.43
N PRO A 207 20.08 -6.84 2.90
CA PRO A 207 20.29 -5.49 2.39
C PRO A 207 20.47 -5.45 0.87
N GLY A 208 19.95 -4.42 0.21
CA GLY A 208 20.06 -4.20 -1.25
C GLY A 208 19.07 -4.97 -2.13
N CYS A 209 18.14 -5.74 -1.55
CA CYS A 209 17.12 -6.46 -2.30
C CYS A 209 15.80 -6.50 -1.53
N GLY A 210 14.69 -6.67 -2.25
CA GLY A 210 13.38 -6.84 -1.63
C GLY A 210 12.24 -6.07 -2.28
N PRO A 211 11.00 -6.40 -1.90
CA PRO A 211 9.81 -5.75 -2.42
C PRO A 211 9.59 -4.37 -1.79
N PHE A 212 9.58 -3.31 -2.57
CA PHE A 212 9.35 -1.92 -2.14
C PHE A 212 8.09 -1.32 -2.78
N SER A 213 6.98 -1.28 -2.04
CA SER A 213 5.77 -0.57 -2.48
C SER A 213 5.96 0.94 -2.36
N MET A 214 5.79 1.65 -3.47
CA MET A 214 5.81 3.11 -3.45
C MET A 214 4.43 3.65 -3.06
N THR A 215 4.38 4.35 -1.94
CA THR A 215 3.18 5.02 -1.45
C THR A 215 3.06 6.39 -2.12
N GLY A 216 1.97 6.62 -2.86
CA GLY A 216 1.80 7.85 -3.65
C GLY A 216 1.45 9.09 -2.83
N GLN A 217 0.51 8.96 -1.88
CA GLN A 217 0.13 10.07 -1.00
C GLN A 217 1.20 10.26 0.09
N PRO A 218 1.46 11.51 0.53
CA PRO A 218 2.59 11.80 1.41
C PRO A 218 2.45 11.21 2.82
N ASN A 219 1.24 10.85 3.25
CA ASN A 219 0.99 10.25 4.56
C ASN A 219 -0.05 9.11 4.56
N ALA A 220 -0.26 8.43 3.43
CA ALA A 220 -1.12 7.23 3.42
C ALA A 220 -0.55 6.12 4.33
N MET A 221 0.77 6.12 4.59
CA MET A 221 1.36 5.22 5.58
C MET A 221 0.97 5.58 7.02
N GLY A 222 0.77 6.87 7.33
CA GLY A 222 0.20 7.30 8.61
C GLY A 222 -1.22 6.77 8.80
N GLU A 223 -2.07 6.87 7.79
CA GLU A 223 -3.44 6.33 7.84
C GLU A 223 -3.46 4.81 8.04
N ARG A 224 -2.61 4.08 7.31
CA ARG A 224 -2.42 2.62 7.48
C ARG A 224 -1.96 2.26 8.89
N LEU A 225 -0.97 3.00 9.41
CA LEU A 225 -0.47 2.85 10.78
C LEU A 225 -1.59 3.06 11.79
N THR A 226 -2.40 4.11 11.67
CA THR A 226 -3.44 4.44 12.64
C THR A 226 -4.70 3.59 12.49
N GLY A 227 -4.73 2.66 11.53
CA GLY A 227 -5.88 1.79 11.30
C GLY A 227 -7.08 2.53 10.69
N GLY A 228 -6.85 3.53 9.84
CA GLY A 228 -7.91 4.34 9.22
C GLY A 228 -8.80 3.59 8.21
N LEU A 229 -8.47 2.33 7.93
CA LEU A 229 -9.25 1.46 7.05
C LEU A 229 -10.27 0.64 7.84
N THR A 230 -11.40 0.38 7.20
CA THR A 230 -12.44 -0.50 7.74
C THR A 230 -11.90 -1.89 8.08
N GLY A 231 -12.34 -2.45 9.22
CA GLY A 231 -11.94 -3.79 9.66
C GLY A 231 -10.58 -3.84 10.34
N ARG A 232 -9.97 -2.68 10.62
CA ARG A 232 -8.66 -2.56 11.24
C ARG A 232 -8.67 -1.69 12.49
N LEU A 233 -7.67 -1.95 13.31
CA LEU A 233 -7.26 -1.15 14.45
C LEU A 233 -5.87 -0.56 14.18
N PRO A 234 -5.43 0.44 14.97
CA PRO A 234 -4.07 0.93 14.92
C PRO A 234 -3.04 -0.20 14.93
N PHE A 235 -1.91 0.07 14.28
CA PHE A 235 -0.76 -0.84 14.09
C PHE A 235 -1.09 -2.06 13.24
N ASN A 236 -1.94 -1.84 12.22
CA ASN A 236 -2.38 -2.81 11.23
C ASN A 236 -2.95 -4.12 11.81
N GLN A 237 -3.59 -4.05 12.98
CA GLN A 237 -4.23 -5.22 13.57
C GLN A 237 -5.66 -5.37 13.08
N GLY A 238 -6.10 -6.60 12.87
CA GLY A 238 -7.49 -6.90 12.51
C GLY A 238 -8.45 -6.56 13.64
N ILE A 239 -9.66 -6.10 13.30
CA ILE A 239 -10.70 -5.83 14.30
C ILE A 239 -11.24 -7.09 14.98
N ASP A 240 -10.98 -8.26 14.41
CA ASP A 240 -11.27 -9.58 14.96
C ASP A 240 -10.30 -10.00 16.08
N ASN A 241 -9.12 -9.37 16.16
CA ASN A 241 -8.16 -9.59 17.24
C ASN A 241 -8.71 -9.04 18.58
N ALA A 242 -9.22 -9.94 19.42
CA ALA A 242 -9.83 -9.58 20.71
C ALA A 242 -8.84 -8.94 21.69
N GLU A 243 -7.62 -9.46 21.79
CA GLU A 243 -6.58 -8.90 22.66
C GLU A 243 -6.21 -7.49 22.22
N TRP A 244 -6.06 -7.28 20.91
CA TRP A 244 -5.72 -5.96 20.40
C TRP A 244 -6.86 -4.95 20.50
N ARG A 245 -8.12 -5.39 20.37
CA ARG A 245 -9.27 -4.54 20.67
C ARG A 245 -9.22 -4.02 22.10
N ASP A 246 -8.96 -4.91 23.05
CA ASP A 246 -8.87 -4.52 24.46
C ASP A 246 -7.73 -3.54 24.70
N HIS A 247 -6.56 -3.81 24.11
CA HIS A 247 -5.40 -2.91 24.15
C HIS A 247 -5.70 -1.50 23.60
N ILE A 248 -6.34 -1.42 22.43
CA ILE A 248 -6.69 -0.14 21.81
C ILE A 248 -7.84 0.57 22.54
N ALA A 249 -8.84 -0.17 23.04
CA ALA A 249 -9.90 0.41 23.85
C ALA A 249 -9.34 1.07 25.12
N ASP A 250 -8.39 0.40 25.79
CA ASP A 250 -7.70 0.95 26.96
C ASP A 250 -6.87 2.19 26.59
N ALA A 251 -6.12 2.14 25.48
CA ALA A 251 -5.33 3.28 25.00
C ALA A 251 -6.21 4.50 24.67
N TRP A 252 -7.38 4.27 24.06
CA TRP A 252 -8.37 5.32 23.75
C TRP A 252 -9.23 5.70 24.95
N ARG A 253 -9.12 4.98 26.07
CA ARG A 253 -9.92 5.19 27.29
C ARG A 253 -11.43 5.09 27.00
N VAL A 254 -11.80 4.18 26.11
CA VAL A 254 -13.20 3.85 25.80
C VAL A 254 -13.56 2.50 26.42
N PRO A 255 -14.85 2.25 26.72
CA PRO A 255 -15.26 0.94 27.21
C PRO A 255 -15.01 -0.16 26.17
N ARG A 256 -14.37 -1.27 26.59
CA ARG A 256 -13.96 -2.39 25.70
C ARG A 256 -15.13 -2.97 24.91
N GLU A 257 -16.32 -3.02 25.50
CA GLU A 257 -17.55 -3.51 24.86
C GLU A 257 -17.95 -2.72 23.60
N ARG A 258 -17.49 -1.47 23.47
CA ARG A 258 -17.72 -0.65 22.27
C ARG A 258 -17.01 -1.26 21.07
N LEU A 259 -15.71 -1.56 21.18
CA LEU A 259 -14.98 -2.26 20.12
C LEU A 259 -15.45 -3.70 19.95
N ALA A 260 -15.94 -4.33 21.03
CA ALA A 260 -16.58 -5.64 20.94
C ALA A 260 -17.82 -5.64 20.03
N SER A 261 -18.63 -4.59 20.12
CA SER A 261 -19.80 -4.38 19.25
C SER A 261 -19.39 -4.04 17.82
N VAL A 262 -18.45 -3.10 17.64
CA VAL A 262 -18.03 -2.64 16.30
C VAL A 262 -17.45 -3.79 15.46
N ALA A 263 -16.74 -4.74 16.08
CA ALA A 263 -16.20 -5.90 15.36
C ALA A 263 -17.27 -6.81 14.73
N LYS A 264 -18.53 -6.69 15.13
CA LYS A 264 -19.66 -7.44 14.56
C LYS A 264 -20.33 -6.70 13.40
N GLU A 265 -20.05 -5.41 13.24
CA GLU A 265 -20.61 -4.58 12.19
C GLU A 265 -19.96 -4.90 10.84
N LYS A 266 -20.77 -4.84 9.78
CA LYS A 266 -20.30 -5.08 8.41
C LYS A 266 -20.22 -3.78 7.63
N ASN A 267 -19.15 -3.62 6.87
CA ASN A 267 -19.01 -2.52 5.90
C ASN A 267 -18.62 -3.10 4.54
N PRO A 268 -19.59 -3.69 3.81
CA PRO A 268 -19.31 -4.35 2.55
C PRO A 268 -18.87 -3.35 1.47
N GLY A 269 -17.93 -3.78 0.63
CA GLY A 269 -17.43 -3.01 -0.51
C GLY A 269 -16.60 -1.76 -0.20
N TYR A 270 -16.33 -1.47 1.08
CA TYR A 270 -15.45 -0.39 1.52
C TYR A 270 -15.83 0.98 0.95
N ALA A 271 -14.89 1.76 0.41
CA ALA A 271 -15.15 3.11 -0.10
C ALA A 271 -16.15 3.14 -1.27
N VAL A 272 -16.09 2.16 -2.18
CA VAL A 272 -17.03 2.07 -3.32
C VAL A 272 -18.37 1.54 -2.86
N GLY A 273 -18.37 0.51 -2.02
CA GLY A 273 -19.58 -0.02 -1.41
C GLY A 273 -20.30 1.00 -0.51
N MET A 274 -19.57 1.91 0.14
CA MET A 274 -20.16 3.03 0.89
C MET A 274 -21.00 3.93 -0.01
N MET A 275 -20.58 4.15 -1.27
CA MET A 275 -21.36 4.92 -2.24
C MET A 275 -22.60 4.14 -2.72
N GLU A 276 -22.48 2.83 -2.97
CA GLU A 276 -23.62 1.98 -3.33
C GLU A 276 -24.65 1.92 -2.19
N ARG A 277 -24.18 1.79 -0.95
CA ARG A 277 -25.00 1.83 0.27
C ARG A 277 -25.67 3.19 0.47
N ALA A 278 -25.01 4.30 0.14
CA ALA A 278 -25.65 5.62 0.13
C ALA A 278 -26.79 5.69 -0.90
N LEU A 279 -26.63 5.08 -2.07
CA LEU A 279 -27.70 5.02 -3.08
C LEU A 279 -28.92 4.21 -2.63
N LYS A 280 -28.71 3.14 -1.87
CA LYS A 280 -29.75 2.35 -1.20
C LYS A 280 -30.38 3.06 0.00
N GLY A 281 -29.71 4.09 0.52
CA GLY A 281 -30.13 4.82 1.71
C GLY A 281 -29.64 4.19 3.02
N ASP A 282 -28.69 3.26 3.01
CA ASP A 282 -28.12 2.67 4.23
C ASP A 282 -27.11 3.62 4.89
N VAL A 283 -26.43 4.45 4.10
CA VAL A 283 -25.56 5.53 4.57
C VAL A 283 -26.33 6.84 4.52
N LYS A 284 -26.39 7.54 5.65
CA LYS A 284 -27.17 8.79 5.80
C LYS A 284 -26.32 10.04 5.85
N ALA A 285 -25.07 9.92 6.28
CA ALA A 285 -24.15 11.04 6.41
C ALA A 285 -22.72 10.60 6.09
N MET A 286 -21.94 11.53 5.53
CA MET A 286 -20.51 11.34 5.26
C MET A 286 -19.73 12.52 5.83
N PHE A 287 -18.56 12.24 6.40
CA PHE A 287 -17.60 13.25 6.80
C PHE A 287 -16.33 13.08 5.96
N LEU A 288 -16.09 14.02 5.05
CA LEU A 288 -14.99 14.02 4.10
C LEU A 288 -13.89 14.95 4.60
N ILE A 289 -12.73 14.40 4.95
CA ILE A 289 -11.56 15.14 5.46
C ILE A 289 -10.40 14.90 4.49
N TYR A 290 -9.85 15.97 3.88
CA TYR A 290 -8.77 15.88 2.87
C TYR A 290 -8.97 14.82 1.78
N ALA A 291 -10.22 14.52 1.46
CA ALA A 291 -10.61 13.58 0.43
C ALA A 291 -11.37 14.35 -0.64
N THR A 292 -11.28 13.94 -1.90
CA THR A 292 -12.11 14.44 -2.99
C THR A 292 -12.87 13.30 -3.65
N HIS A 293 -14.13 13.56 -3.99
CA HIS A 293 -14.97 12.60 -4.70
C HIS A 293 -14.41 12.26 -6.08
N ILE A 294 -13.60 13.14 -6.69
CA ILE A 294 -13.01 12.96 -8.02
C ILE A 294 -12.11 11.72 -8.10
N ASP A 295 -11.48 11.34 -6.99
CA ASP A 295 -10.54 10.22 -6.95
C ASP A 295 -11.26 8.86 -6.94
N LEU A 296 -12.58 8.84 -6.72
CA LEU A 296 -13.41 7.64 -6.73
C LEU A 296 -13.83 7.26 -8.16
N PRO A 297 -14.10 5.98 -8.43
CA PRO A 297 -14.52 5.54 -9.74
C PRO A 297 -16.02 5.82 -9.96
N ASP A 298 -16.41 5.96 -11.23
CA ASP A 298 -17.79 6.27 -11.65
C ASP A 298 -18.41 7.49 -10.97
N GLN A 299 -18.03 8.65 -11.49
CA GLN A 299 -18.57 9.93 -11.03
C GLN A 299 -20.05 10.13 -11.34
N ASN A 300 -20.56 9.51 -12.40
CA ASN A 300 -21.85 9.90 -12.99
C ASN A 300 -23.00 9.04 -12.50
N THR A 301 -22.78 7.74 -12.33
CA THR A 301 -23.84 6.80 -11.91
C THR A 301 -23.73 6.45 -10.43
N LEU A 302 -22.52 6.53 -9.85
CA LEU A 302 -22.28 6.11 -8.47
C LEU A 302 -22.00 7.27 -7.51
N VAL A 303 -20.84 7.92 -7.63
CA VAL A 303 -20.29 8.78 -6.57
C VAL A 303 -21.10 10.05 -6.37
N ARG A 304 -21.32 10.84 -7.42
CA ARG A 304 -22.08 12.10 -7.29
C ARG A 304 -23.55 11.85 -6.91
N PRO A 305 -24.26 10.88 -7.51
CA PRO A 305 -25.60 10.52 -7.06
C PRO A 305 -25.66 10.00 -5.61
N ALA A 306 -24.62 9.32 -5.13
CA ALA A 306 -24.54 8.89 -3.74
C ALA A 306 -24.45 10.09 -2.79
N LEU A 307 -23.55 11.03 -3.09
CA LEU A 307 -23.37 12.24 -2.28
C LEU A 307 -24.63 13.10 -2.21
N THR A 308 -25.46 13.17 -3.25
CA THR A 308 -26.72 13.95 -3.19
C THR A 308 -27.80 13.33 -2.30
N LYS A 309 -27.62 12.08 -1.85
CA LYS A 309 -28.54 11.38 -0.95
C LYS A 309 -28.08 11.37 0.51
N THR A 310 -26.93 11.94 0.82
CA THR A 310 -26.35 11.96 2.17
C THR A 310 -26.19 13.37 2.69
N PHE A 311 -26.21 13.51 4.02
CA PHE A 311 -25.77 14.73 4.68
C PHE A 311 -24.24 14.77 4.70
N ASN A 312 -23.63 15.71 4.00
CA ASN A 312 -22.19 15.76 3.80
C ASN A 312 -21.55 16.90 4.60
N VAL A 313 -20.64 16.52 5.50
CA VAL A 313 -19.71 17.43 6.14
C VAL A 313 -18.39 17.36 5.36
N VAL A 314 -17.89 18.49 4.91
CA VAL A 314 -16.63 18.59 4.17
C VAL A 314 -15.66 19.48 4.93
N GLN A 315 -14.53 18.91 5.33
CA GLN A 315 -13.43 19.65 5.92
C GLN A 315 -12.35 19.88 4.88
N GLU A 316 -12.08 21.15 4.57
CA GLU A 316 -11.39 21.53 3.35
C GLU A 316 -10.57 22.82 3.51
N ILE A 317 -9.45 22.87 2.79
CA ILE A 317 -8.49 23.97 2.75
C ILE A 317 -8.66 24.86 1.51
N TYR A 318 -9.34 24.38 0.46
CA TYR A 318 -9.62 25.13 -0.76
C TYR A 318 -11.09 25.51 -0.90
N ARG A 319 -11.37 26.82 -1.04
CA ARG A 319 -12.71 27.34 -1.31
C ARG A 319 -13.41 26.66 -2.50
N HIS A 320 -12.64 26.35 -3.55
CA HIS A 320 -13.16 25.78 -4.80
C HIS A 320 -12.92 24.27 -4.91
N ALA A 321 -12.69 23.58 -3.80
CA ALA A 321 -12.57 22.13 -3.83
C ALA A 321 -13.85 21.50 -4.41
N PRO A 322 -13.73 20.48 -5.28
CA PRO A 322 -14.87 19.83 -5.91
C PRO A 322 -15.90 19.28 -4.92
N ASN A 323 -15.49 18.85 -3.73
CA ASN A 323 -16.39 18.35 -2.69
C ASN A 323 -17.31 19.41 -2.10
N ASN A 324 -16.92 20.69 -2.11
CA ASN A 324 -17.76 21.76 -1.59
C ASN A 324 -19.08 21.91 -2.34
N LEU A 325 -19.17 21.40 -3.58
CA LEU A 325 -20.41 21.37 -4.38
C LEU A 325 -21.48 20.43 -3.81
N TYR A 326 -21.08 19.46 -3.00
CA TYR A 326 -21.96 18.46 -2.41
C TYR A 326 -22.08 18.60 -0.89
N ALA A 327 -21.44 19.61 -0.29
CA ALA A 327 -21.40 19.81 1.14
C ALA A 327 -22.68 20.47 1.67
N ASP A 328 -23.25 19.92 2.74
CA ASP A 328 -24.25 20.62 3.57
C ASP A 328 -23.56 21.51 4.62
N VAL A 329 -22.37 21.10 5.08
CA VAL A 329 -21.53 21.84 6.03
C VAL A 329 -20.10 21.85 5.53
N ILE A 330 -19.51 23.04 5.43
CA ILE A 330 -18.08 23.21 5.13
C ILE A 330 -17.34 23.65 6.40
N LEU A 331 -16.29 22.93 6.76
CA LEU A 331 -15.41 23.22 7.89
C LEU A 331 -14.05 23.68 7.35
N PRO A 332 -13.70 24.97 7.44
CA PRO A 332 -12.44 25.47 6.94
C PRO A 332 -11.27 24.99 7.81
N ALA A 333 -10.33 24.28 7.20
CA ALA A 333 -9.15 23.72 7.87
C ALA A 333 -7.89 24.57 7.64
N ALA A 334 -6.95 24.51 8.58
CA ALA A 334 -5.61 25.06 8.41
C ALA A 334 -4.81 24.14 7.47
N THR A 335 -4.03 24.70 6.56
CA THR A 335 -3.21 23.90 5.63
C THR A 335 -1.77 23.72 6.11
N TRP A 336 -1.03 22.84 5.45
CA TRP A 336 0.32 22.38 5.80
C TRP A 336 1.26 23.47 6.36
N GLY A 337 1.48 24.56 5.61
CA GLY A 337 2.42 25.61 6.00
C GLY A 337 1.95 26.49 7.17
N GLU A 338 0.71 26.33 7.63
CA GLU A 338 0.06 27.18 8.63
C GLU A 338 0.04 26.56 10.03
N TRP A 339 0.64 25.39 10.21
CA TRP A 339 0.53 24.62 11.45
C TRP A 339 1.87 24.05 11.90
N VAL A 340 2.23 24.30 13.16
CA VAL A 340 3.49 23.82 13.75
C VAL A 340 3.27 22.50 14.49
N GLY A 341 3.97 21.45 14.05
CA GLY A 341 3.97 20.14 14.66
C GLY A 341 3.00 19.17 13.99
N GLY A 342 3.32 17.88 14.07
CA GLY A 342 2.64 16.82 13.35
C GLY A 342 3.66 15.95 12.61
N THR A 343 3.25 14.76 12.22
CA THR A 343 4.15 13.79 11.59
C THR A 343 3.62 13.24 10.28
N TYR A 344 4.49 13.13 9.29
CA TYR A 344 4.26 12.34 8.07
C TYR A 344 5.11 11.08 8.07
N ILE A 345 4.61 10.03 7.45
CA ILE A 345 5.31 8.76 7.28
C ILE A 345 5.49 8.48 5.79
N GLN A 346 6.75 8.45 5.34
CA GLN A 346 7.08 8.15 3.95
C GLN A 346 7.10 6.65 3.66
N SER A 347 7.26 6.27 2.38
CA SER A 347 7.14 4.87 1.93
C SER A 347 8.12 3.89 2.60
N GLU A 348 9.30 4.33 3.02
CA GLU A 348 10.24 3.50 3.79
C GLU A 348 9.99 3.56 5.30
N ARG A 349 8.73 3.67 5.74
CA ARG A 349 8.38 3.51 7.16
C ARG A 349 8.91 4.61 8.09
N ARG A 350 9.38 5.74 7.54
CA ARG A 350 10.09 6.76 8.32
C ARG A 350 9.16 7.92 8.70
N PHE A 351 9.04 8.18 10.00
CA PHE A 351 8.38 9.37 10.53
C PHE A 351 9.25 10.60 10.31
N TYR A 352 8.64 11.71 9.93
CA TYR A 352 9.22 13.05 9.93
C TYR A 352 8.30 14.01 10.64
N VAL A 353 8.89 14.95 11.37
CA VAL A 353 8.15 16.09 11.91
C VAL A 353 7.99 17.12 10.81
N THR A 354 6.79 17.67 10.75
CA THR A 354 6.42 18.72 9.82
C THR A 354 6.08 19.97 10.60
N ASP A 355 6.90 21.01 10.42
CA ASP A 355 6.72 22.30 11.06
C ASP A 355 6.26 23.33 10.04
N GLY A 356 5.13 23.99 10.31
CA GLY A 356 4.62 25.11 9.54
C GLY A 356 5.53 26.33 9.66
N THR A 357 5.38 27.23 8.68
CA THR A 357 6.11 28.51 8.60
C THR A 357 5.22 29.71 8.92
N ALA A 358 3.92 29.49 9.12
CA ALA A 358 2.91 30.48 9.45
C ALA A 358 1.91 29.93 10.47
N ASN A 359 1.02 30.80 10.98
CA ASN A 359 -0.12 30.42 11.80
C ASN A 359 -1.37 30.19 10.93
N PRO A 360 -2.39 29.47 11.45
CA PRO A 360 -3.67 29.31 10.76
C PRO A 360 -4.31 30.66 10.42
N ILE A 361 -4.90 30.76 9.22
CA ILE A 361 -5.70 31.93 8.83
C ILE A 361 -6.86 32.09 9.82
N PRO A 362 -7.24 33.32 10.23
CA PRO A 362 -8.37 33.53 11.12
C PRO A 362 -9.65 32.84 10.63
N GLY A 363 -10.23 32.02 11.51
CA GLY A 363 -11.43 31.22 11.20
C GLY A 363 -11.14 29.80 10.70
N THR A 364 -9.89 29.48 10.34
CA THR A 364 -9.45 28.09 10.12
C THR A 364 -8.91 27.49 11.41
N LYS A 365 -8.93 26.17 11.50
CA LYS A 365 -8.37 25.42 12.64
C LYS A 365 -7.54 24.24 12.16
N PRO A 366 -6.49 23.86 12.91
CA PRO A 366 -5.83 22.58 12.73
C PRO A 366 -6.85 21.44 12.86
N ASP A 367 -6.72 20.41 12.04
CA ASP A 367 -7.57 19.23 12.06
C ASP A 367 -7.64 18.58 13.45
N ILE A 368 -6.49 18.45 14.11
CA ILE A 368 -6.38 17.79 15.40
C ILE A 368 -7.19 18.51 16.49
N ASP A 369 -7.16 19.85 16.49
CA ASP A 369 -7.95 20.68 17.38
C ASP A 369 -9.44 20.47 17.16
N MET A 370 -9.86 20.42 15.90
CA MET A 370 -11.26 20.20 15.59
C MET A 370 -11.70 18.78 15.95
N VAL A 371 -10.90 17.76 15.66
CA VAL A 371 -11.16 16.36 16.00
C VAL A 371 -11.29 16.21 17.52
N ILE A 372 -10.39 16.81 18.30
CA ILE A 372 -10.45 16.75 19.77
C ILE A 372 -11.68 17.51 20.29
N ASP A 373 -11.86 18.78 19.90
CA ASP A 373 -12.95 19.61 20.41
C ASP A 373 -14.33 19.02 20.06
N LYS A 374 -14.52 18.53 18.83
CA LYS A 374 -15.77 17.88 18.40
C LYS A 374 -15.90 16.46 18.93
N GLY A 375 -14.80 15.72 19.06
CA GLY A 375 -14.75 14.40 19.65
C GLY A 375 -15.29 14.40 21.08
N LYS A 376 -14.91 15.39 21.90
CA LYS A 376 -15.47 15.59 23.25
C LYS A 376 -16.99 15.80 23.24
N VAL A 377 -17.50 16.60 22.31
CA VAL A 377 -18.94 16.85 22.16
C VAL A 377 -19.70 15.58 21.74
N ILE A 378 -19.14 14.82 20.80
CA ILE A 378 -19.71 13.55 20.34
C ILE A 378 -19.71 12.53 21.47
N ALA A 379 -18.60 12.36 22.19
CA ALA A 379 -18.50 11.47 23.34
C ALA A 379 -19.59 11.78 24.38
N LYS A 380 -19.76 13.04 24.76
CA LYS A 380 -20.81 13.47 25.70
C LYS A 380 -22.23 13.11 25.19
N LYS A 381 -22.51 13.31 23.90
CA LYS A 381 -23.81 12.93 23.30
C LYS A 381 -24.05 11.43 23.29
N LEU A 382 -22.97 10.64 23.24
CA LEU A 382 -23.02 9.17 23.31
C LEU A 382 -22.99 8.64 24.76
N GLY A 383 -23.04 9.51 25.77
CA GLY A 383 -22.96 9.12 27.18
C GLY A 383 -21.57 8.69 27.65
N LEU A 384 -20.52 9.06 26.91
CA LEU A 384 -19.12 8.78 27.22
C LEU A 384 -18.43 10.00 27.83
N ASP A 385 -17.35 9.74 28.58
CA ASP A 385 -16.51 10.77 29.18
C ASP A 385 -15.48 11.29 28.16
N GLY A 386 -15.85 12.37 27.45
CA GLY A 386 -15.01 12.97 26.42
C GLY A 386 -13.68 13.52 26.94
N ASP A 387 -13.62 13.97 28.20
CA ASP A 387 -12.39 14.51 28.78
C ASP A 387 -11.40 13.39 29.15
N LYS A 388 -11.89 12.18 29.45
CA LYS A 388 -11.02 11.00 29.55
C LYS A 388 -10.53 10.53 28.19
N ILE A 389 -11.41 10.45 27.19
CA ILE A 389 -11.04 9.98 25.84
C ILE A 389 -10.03 10.93 25.19
N PHE A 390 -10.21 12.25 25.40
CA PHE A 390 -9.34 13.29 24.88
C PHE A 390 -8.72 14.12 26.03
N PRO A 391 -7.71 13.60 26.74
CA PRO A 391 -7.17 14.22 27.96
C PRO A 391 -6.21 15.39 27.68
N TYR A 392 -6.00 15.71 26.40
CA TYR A 392 -5.08 16.76 25.96
C TYR A 392 -5.56 18.14 26.40
N LYS A 393 -4.59 19.03 26.65
CA LYS A 393 -4.84 20.41 27.04
C LYS A 393 -4.30 21.35 25.97
N LYS A 394 -5.01 22.46 25.75
CA LYS A 394 -4.52 23.53 24.90
C LYS A 394 -3.35 24.23 25.58
N ARG A 395 -2.32 24.55 24.80
CA ARG A 395 -1.22 25.42 25.19
C ARG A 395 -1.73 26.87 25.31
N PRO A 396 -0.91 27.80 25.85
CA PRO A 396 -1.31 29.22 25.96
C PRO A 396 -1.64 29.89 24.63
N ASP A 397 -1.17 29.34 23.50
CA ASP A 397 -1.49 29.77 22.14
C ASP A 397 -2.92 29.40 21.69
N GLY A 398 -3.65 28.62 22.48
CA GLY A 398 -5.01 28.19 22.20
C GLY A 398 -5.13 26.91 21.36
N PHE A 399 -4.03 26.22 21.07
CA PHE A 399 -3.98 24.99 20.29
C PHE A 399 -3.50 23.78 21.09
N TYR A 400 -3.86 22.56 20.69
CA TYR A 400 -3.30 21.35 21.30
C TYR A 400 -1.88 21.07 20.82
N ASP A 401 -1.08 20.40 21.64
CA ASP A 401 0.25 19.95 21.23
C ASP A 401 0.16 18.61 20.46
N PRO A 402 0.48 18.56 19.16
CA PRO A 402 0.45 17.30 18.41
C PRO A 402 1.47 16.27 18.91
N GLU A 403 2.53 16.69 19.62
CA GLU A 403 3.49 15.78 20.24
C GLU A 403 2.87 14.98 21.40
N ASP A 404 1.88 15.53 22.11
CA ASP A 404 1.15 14.80 23.16
C ASP A 404 0.32 13.66 22.60
N ILE A 405 -0.34 13.87 21.45
CA ILE A 405 -1.08 12.83 20.75
C ILE A 405 -0.11 11.80 20.18
N PHE A 406 1.02 12.24 19.64
CA PHE A 406 2.06 11.32 19.16
C PHE A 406 2.62 10.44 20.29
N ARG A 407 2.78 10.98 21.50
CA ARG A 407 3.18 10.20 22.67
C ARG A 407 2.20 9.08 22.98
N ASP A 408 0.89 9.33 22.91
CA ASP A 408 -0.12 8.29 23.08
C ASP A 408 -0.06 7.22 21.97
N ILE A 409 0.25 7.61 20.72
CA ILE A 409 0.52 6.66 19.63
C ILE A 409 1.74 5.79 19.96
N VAL A 410 2.84 6.39 20.44
CA VAL A 410 4.05 5.66 20.83
C VAL A 410 3.75 4.67 21.97
N VAL A 411 2.98 5.08 22.98
CA VAL A 411 2.55 4.18 24.07
C VAL A 411 1.71 3.02 23.52
N ALA A 412 0.71 3.32 22.68
CA ALA A 412 -0.18 2.31 22.12
C ALA A 412 0.51 1.36 21.14
N SER A 413 1.68 1.74 20.59
CA SER A 413 2.43 0.87 19.66
C SER A 413 3.06 -0.36 20.31
N LYS A 414 3.12 -0.41 21.65
CA LYS A 414 3.78 -1.49 22.40
C LYS A 414 3.31 -2.88 21.95
N GLY A 415 4.26 -3.77 21.62
CA GLY A 415 4.00 -5.16 21.24
C GLY A 415 3.54 -5.38 19.78
N SER A 416 3.29 -4.31 19.03
CA SER A 416 3.02 -4.43 17.59
C SER A 416 4.32 -4.58 16.77
N ASP A 417 4.19 -4.70 15.45
CA ASP A 417 5.33 -4.56 14.52
C ASP A 417 5.79 -3.12 14.35
N ALA A 418 5.01 -2.21 14.93
CA ALA A 418 5.16 -0.78 14.90
C ALA A 418 5.98 -0.20 16.04
N ASP A 419 6.36 -1.03 17.00
CA ASP A 419 6.66 -0.61 18.36
C ASP A 419 7.70 0.51 18.40
N LEU A 420 7.31 1.68 18.91
CA LEU A 420 8.14 2.89 19.05
C LEU A 420 8.52 3.16 20.51
N THR A 421 8.23 2.26 21.45
CA THR A 421 8.35 2.53 22.89
C THR A 421 9.77 2.85 23.35
N GLY A 422 10.79 2.49 22.58
CA GLY A 422 12.17 2.92 22.79
C GLY A 422 12.35 4.44 22.78
N MET A 423 11.50 5.18 22.06
CA MET A 423 11.53 6.65 22.06
C MET A 423 11.16 7.25 23.41
N LEU A 424 10.29 6.60 24.19
CA LEU A 424 9.94 7.00 25.56
C LEU A 424 11.14 6.81 26.50
N GLU A 425 11.92 5.75 26.28
CA GLU A 425 13.15 5.53 27.05
C GLU A 425 14.22 6.58 26.74
N VAL A 426 14.35 7.00 25.48
CA VAL A 426 15.24 8.12 25.10
C VAL A 426 14.75 9.43 25.72
N GLU A 427 13.45 9.72 25.68
CA GLU A 427 12.87 10.90 26.35
C GLU A 427 13.18 10.90 27.85
N LYS A 428 13.00 9.74 28.51
CA LYS A 428 13.25 9.59 29.95
C LYS A 428 14.72 9.73 30.32
N ARG A 429 15.63 9.06 29.61
CA ARG A 429 17.07 8.96 29.94
C ARG A 429 17.87 10.15 29.45
N ASP A 430 17.63 10.56 28.20
CA ASP A 430 18.44 11.57 27.52
C ASP A 430 17.79 12.96 27.57
N LYS A 431 16.54 13.06 28.06
CA LYS A 431 15.77 14.31 28.17
C LYS A 431 15.52 14.98 26.82
N ILE A 432 15.32 14.18 25.78
CA ILE A 432 15.05 14.62 24.41
C ILE A 432 13.60 14.27 24.06
N GLY A 433 12.77 15.27 23.80
CA GLY A 433 11.37 15.07 23.37
C GLY A 433 11.26 14.23 22.08
N LEU A 434 10.13 13.57 21.88
CA LEU A 434 9.87 12.67 20.75
C LEU A 434 10.08 13.34 19.39
N TYR A 435 9.56 14.56 19.20
CA TYR A 435 9.73 15.30 17.95
C TYR A 435 11.18 15.75 17.75
N GLU A 436 11.87 16.13 18.81
CA GLU A 436 13.29 16.47 18.74
C GLU A 436 14.15 15.24 18.38
N GLN A 437 13.82 14.06 18.89
CA GLN A 437 14.47 12.81 18.45
C GLN A 437 14.31 12.61 16.94
N ILE A 438 13.08 12.76 16.42
CA ILE A 438 12.79 12.64 14.98
C ILE A 438 13.60 13.68 14.17
N ARG A 439 13.67 14.94 14.63
CA ARG A 439 14.44 16.01 13.96
C ARG A 439 15.93 15.69 13.92
N ARG A 440 16.53 15.28 15.04
CA ARG A 440 17.97 14.94 15.15
C ARG A 440 18.37 13.81 14.20
N HIS A 441 17.52 12.80 14.06
CA HIS A 441 17.78 11.67 13.16
C HIS A 441 17.41 11.93 11.70
N ARG A 442 16.78 13.07 11.39
CA ARG A 442 16.12 13.30 10.09
C ARG A 442 15.17 12.14 9.77
N GLY A 443 14.35 11.84 10.77
CA GLY A 443 13.34 10.81 10.78
C GLY A 443 13.72 9.53 11.54
N ILE A 444 12.70 8.86 12.06
CA ILE A 444 12.83 7.56 12.76
C ILE A 444 12.04 6.51 12.00
N GLN A 445 12.66 5.35 11.73
CA GLN A 445 12.02 4.21 11.08
C GLN A 445 11.53 3.21 12.13
N TRP A 446 10.22 3.00 12.25
CA TRP A 446 9.67 1.90 13.05
C TRP A 446 10.05 0.52 12.48
N PRO A 447 10.24 -0.53 13.30
CA PRO A 447 10.14 -0.50 14.76
C PRO A 447 11.35 0.15 15.45
N ALA A 448 11.12 0.78 16.59
CA ALA A 448 12.10 1.31 17.54
C ALA A 448 11.72 0.96 19.00
N PRO A 449 11.69 -0.34 19.36
CA PRO A 449 11.11 -0.82 20.63
C PRO A 449 12.05 -0.68 21.83
N THR A 450 13.35 -0.47 21.60
CA THR A 450 14.36 -0.35 22.65
C THR A 450 15.04 1.00 22.61
N TYR A 451 15.61 1.42 23.74
CA TYR A 451 16.41 2.63 23.84
C TYR A 451 17.49 2.70 22.75
N GLU A 452 18.26 1.61 22.57
CA GLU A 452 19.36 1.60 21.59
C GLU A 452 18.87 1.71 20.14
N LEU A 453 17.76 1.05 19.80
CA LEU A 453 17.18 1.15 18.46
C LEU A 453 16.63 2.56 18.21
N ALA A 454 15.86 3.13 19.14
CA ALA A 454 15.33 4.48 19.01
C ALA A 454 16.45 5.52 18.90
N LYS A 455 17.49 5.42 19.74
CA LYS A 455 18.68 6.28 19.72
C LYS A 455 19.50 6.15 18.43
N ALA A 456 19.37 5.04 17.71
CA ALA A 456 20.00 4.83 16.41
C ALA A 456 19.14 5.30 15.22
N GLY A 457 17.96 5.88 15.46
CA GLY A 457 17.02 6.29 14.41
C GLY A 457 16.04 5.19 13.98
N GLY A 458 15.93 4.12 14.77
CA GLY A 458 15.02 2.99 14.55
C GLY A 458 15.60 1.90 13.65
N THR A 459 14.71 1.17 12.97
CA THR A 459 15.03 -0.04 12.20
C THR A 459 14.86 0.17 10.71
N LYS A 460 15.98 0.19 9.99
CA LYS A 460 15.99 0.42 8.54
C LYS A 460 15.37 -0.72 7.75
N ARG A 461 15.63 -1.98 8.13
CA ARG A 461 15.22 -3.17 7.36
C ARG A 461 14.55 -4.18 8.26
N ARG A 462 13.51 -4.84 7.74
CA ARG A 462 12.67 -5.77 8.50
C ARG A 462 12.92 -7.23 8.14
N TYR A 463 12.45 -8.11 9.02
CA TYR A 463 12.48 -9.57 8.88
C TYR A 463 13.87 -10.19 8.99
N MET A 464 13.88 -11.51 9.19
CA MET A 464 15.08 -12.30 9.44
C MET A 464 15.91 -11.65 10.56
N GLU A 465 17.23 -11.58 10.37
CA GLU A 465 18.19 -11.01 11.32
C GLU A 465 18.41 -9.49 11.14
N GLN A 466 17.63 -8.81 10.29
CA GLN A 466 17.91 -7.42 9.91
C GLN A 466 17.54 -6.39 10.99
N GLU A 467 16.61 -6.72 11.89
CA GLU A 467 15.99 -5.77 12.82
C GLU A 467 16.81 -5.55 14.10
N LYS A 468 17.74 -6.46 14.42
CA LYS A 468 18.52 -6.47 15.67
C LYS A 468 17.65 -6.34 16.93
N TRP A 469 16.36 -6.67 16.83
CA TRP A 469 15.39 -6.71 17.92
C TRP A 469 15.28 -8.15 18.44
N LYS A 470 16.02 -8.46 19.50
CA LYS A 470 16.10 -9.83 20.04
C LYS A 470 14.75 -10.36 20.57
N GLU A 471 13.93 -9.48 21.10
CA GLU A 471 12.64 -9.80 21.73
C GLU A 471 11.46 -9.52 20.77
N LYS A 472 11.68 -9.58 19.46
CA LYS A 472 10.60 -9.38 18.48
C LYS A 472 9.49 -10.43 18.69
N PRO A 473 8.20 -10.05 18.61
CA PRO A 473 7.09 -10.96 18.90
C PRO A 473 6.73 -11.86 17.71
N TYR A 474 7.70 -12.17 16.84
CA TYR A 474 7.51 -12.95 15.61
C TYR A 474 8.83 -13.62 15.17
N GLY A 475 8.72 -14.63 14.31
CA GLY A 475 9.85 -15.36 13.75
C GLY A 475 10.61 -14.57 12.68
N ASP A 476 11.02 -15.26 11.62
CA ASP A 476 11.69 -14.61 10.50
C ASP A 476 10.78 -13.60 9.79
N PHE A 477 9.49 -13.97 9.66
CA PHE A 477 8.42 -13.12 9.13
C PHE A 477 7.31 -12.96 10.19
N ARG A 478 6.35 -12.05 9.95
CA ARG A 478 5.27 -11.72 10.92
C ARG A 478 4.06 -12.66 10.79
N THR A 479 4.09 -13.60 9.86
CA THR A 479 3.08 -14.66 9.77
C THR A 479 3.06 -15.46 11.07
N ALA A 480 1.91 -16.08 11.37
CA ALA A 480 1.72 -16.80 12.63
C ALA A 480 2.73 -17.96 12.84
N ASP A 481 3.23 -18.56 11.75
CA ASP A 481 4.24 -19.61 11.75
C ASP A 481 5.68 -19.09 11.58
N GLY A 482 5.85 -17.76 11.48
CA GLY A 482 7.14 -17.11 11.31
C GLY A 482 7.78 -17.26 9.93
N LYS A 483 7.06 -17.80 8.93
CA LYS A 483 7.58 -18.09 7.58
C LYS A 483 6.95 -17.23 6.48
N LEU A 484 7.67 -17.01 5.38
CA LEU A 484 7.10 -16.39 4.19
C LEU A 484 6.09 -17.35 3.53
N HIS A 485 4.92 -16.83 3.17
CA HIS A 485 3.87 -17.63 2.53
C HIS A 485 3.87 -17.40 1.02
N MET A 486 4.14 -18.46 0.26
CA MET A 486 4.08 -18.45 -1.19
C MET A 486 2.76 -19.05 -1.68
N PHE A 487 2.12 -18.39 -2.64
CA PHE A 487 0.90 -18.87 -3.27
C PHE A 487 1.03 -18.82 -4.78
N LEU A 488 0.67 -19.90 -5.48
CA LEU A 488 0.60 -19.84 -6.92
C LEU A 488 -0.60 -18.99 -7.36
N CYS A 489 -0.33 -17.77 -7.80
CA CYS A 489 -1.30 -16.91 -8.47
C CYS A 489 -1.25 -17.18 -9.97
N GLU A 490 -2.42 -17.23 -10.62
CA GLU A 490 -2.53 -17.51 -12.05
C GLU A 490 -3.51 -16.53 -12.71
N GLN A 491 -3.38 -16.38 -14.03
CA GLN A 491 -4.37 -15.69 -14.85
C GLN A 491 -5.13 -16.75 -15.64
N ASN A 492 -6.33 -17.08 -15.16
CA ASN A 492 -7.22 -18.02 -15.79
C ASN A 492 -8.34 -17.28 -16.51
N TYR A 493 -8.32 -17.29 -17.84
CA TYR A 493 -9.33 -16.65 -18.68
C TYR A 493 -10.53 -17.57 -19.01
N GLU A 494 -10.61 -18.77 -18.44
CA GLU A 494 -11.80 -19.62 -18.53
C GLU A 494 -13.01 -18.93 -17.87
N GLY A 495 -14.18 -18.99 -18.53
CA GLY A 495 -15.40 -18.36 -18.02
C GLY A 495 -15.39 -16.82 -17.99
N ARG A 496 -14.33 -16.18 -18.51
CA ARG A 496 -14.13 -14.72 -18.51
C ARG A 496 -15.33 -13.94 -19.04
N GLU A 497 -15.92 -14.35 -20.16
CA GLU A 497 -17.01 -13.61 -20.81
C GLU A 497 -18.22 -13.46 -19.89
N GLU A 498 -18.58 -14.53 -19.19
CA GLU A 498 -19.70 -14.54 -18.23
C GLU A 498 -19.41 -13.62 -17.05
N ILE A 499 -18.22 -13.74 -16.45
CA ILE A 499 -17.81 -12.94 -15.29
C ILE A 499 -17.78 -11.44 -15.64
N ILE A 500 -17.23 -11.08 -16.81
CA ILE A 500 -17.20 -9.70 -17.28
C ILE A 500 -18.60 -9.18 -17.61
N ALA A 501 -19.45 -9.99 -18.23
CA ALA A 501 -20.83 -9.59 -18.54
C ALA A 501 -21.62 -9.29 -17.26
N GLU A 502 -21.41 -10.08 -16.20
CA GLU A 502 -22.04 -9.87 -14.90
C GLU A 502 -21.54 -8.58 -14.24
N MET A 503 -20.23 -8.38 -14.14
CA MET A 503 -19.66 -7.11 -13.64
C MET A 503 -20.07 -5.89 -14.48
N GLY A 504 -20.27 -6.08 -15.79
CA GLY A 504 -20.73 -5.07 -16.75
C GLY A 504 -22.08 -4.43 -16.40
N LYS A 505 -22.90 -5.10 -15.57
CA LYS A 505 -24.17 -4.58 -15.08
C LYS A 505 -23.99 -3.42 -14.08
N ALA A 506 -22.85 -3.36 -13.39
CA ALA A 506 -22.57 -2.29 -12.44
C ALA A 506 -22.47 -0.93 -13.16
N GLY A 507 -23.34 0.01 -12.75
CA GLY A 507 -23.44 1.34 -13.36
C GLY A 507 -24.16 1.38 -14.72
N THR A 508 -24.69 0.25 -15.21
CA THR A 508 -25.47 0.19 -16.46
C THR A 508 -26.89 -0.36 -16.26
N VAL A 509 -27.09 -1.26 -15.30
CA VAL A 509 -28.40 -1.80 -14.91
C VAL A 509 -28.88 -1.10 -13.64
N PRO A 510 -30.03 -0.41 -13.64
CA PRO A 510 -30.57 0.23 -12.45
C PRO A 510 -30.77 -0.76 -11.29
N GLY A 511 -30.31 -0.40 -10.10
CA GLY A 511 -30.44 -1.21 -8.89
C GLY A 511 -29.44 -2.36 -8.76
N TYR A 512 -28.54 -2.54 -9.74
CA TYR A 512 -27.44 -3.50 -9.65
C TYR A 512 -26.24 -2.88 -8.92
N TYR A 513 -25.86 -3.44 -7.78
CA TYR A 513 -24.76 -2.96 -6.93
C TYR A 513 -23.78 -4.09 -6.63
N LEU A 514 -22.48 -3.84 -6.79
CA LEU A 514 -21.44 -4.85 -6.60
C LEU A 514 -21.37 -5.38 -5.17
N ILE A 515 -21.77 -4.61 -4.17
CA ILE A 515 -21.89 -5.07 -2.77
C ILE A 515 -22.85 -6.25 -2.58
N ASP A 516 -23.80 -6.47 -3.49
CA ASP A 516 -24.73 -7.62 -3.45
C ASP A 516 -24.19 -8.82 -4.24
N HIS A 517 -23.08 -8.65 -4.96
CA HIS A 517 -22.51 -9.59 -5.91
C HIS A 517 -21.00 -9.76 -5.68
N LEU A 518 -20.58 -9.80 -4.41
CA LEU A 518 -19.16 -9.94 -4.04
C LEU A 518 -18.54 -11.23 -4.58
N ASP A 519 -19.33 -12.30 -4.75
CA ASP A 519 -18.87 -13.56 -5.32
C ASP A 519 -18.34 -13.41 -6.76
N VAL A 520 -18.92 -12.49 -7.54
CA VAL A 520 -18.48 -12.18 -8.90
C VAL A 520 -17.10 -11.50 -8.86
N LEU A 521 -16.90 -10.58 -7.92
CA LEU A 521 -15.62 -9.89 -7.72
C LEU A 521 -14.54 -10.84 -7.21
N GLU A 522 -14.88 -11.74 -6.29
CA GLU A 522 -13.98 -12.78 -5.79
C GLU A 522 -13.54 -13.72 -6.92
N LYS A 523 -14.48 -14.22 -7.73
CA LYS A 523 -14.17 -15.02 -8.92
C LYS A 523 -13.25 -14.27 -9.89
N ALA A 524 -13.55 -13.00 -10.18
CA ALA A 524 -12.73 -12.18 -11.06
C ALA A 524 -11.30 -11.99 -10.51
N ARG A 525 -11.16 -11.71 -9.20
CA ARG A 525 -9.87 -11.59 -8.50
C ARG A 525 -9.08 -12.90 -8.57
N ASP A 526 -9.70 -14.01 -8.21
CA ASP A 526 -9.04 -15.32 -8.08
C ASP A 526 -8.60 -15.88 -9.42
N ASN A 527 -9.38 -15.61 -10.48
CA ASN A 527 -8.98 -15.91 -11.85
C ASN A 527 -7.95 -14.92 -12.42
N GLY A 528 -7.54 -13.89 -11.68
CA GLY A 528 -6.60 -12.87 -12.17
C GLY A 528 -7.16 -12.07 -13.36
N LEU A 529 -8.48 -11.89 -13.42
CA LEU A 529 -9.18 -11.16 -14.47
C LEU A 529 -9.11 -9.66 -14.27
N THR A 530 -9.30 -8.92 -15.36
CA THR A 530 -9.40 -7.45 -15.40
C THR A 530 -10.48 -7.03 -16.38
N PRO A 531 -10.99 -5.79 -16.31
CA PRO A 531 -11.65 -5.20 -17.46
C PRO A 531 -10.63 -5.07 -18.57
N GLU A 532 -10.93 -5.71 -19.67
CA GLU A 532 -9.96 -5.88 -20.74
C GLU A 532 -9.90 -4.68 -21.67
N LEU A 533 -8.86 -4.68 -22.51
CA LEU A 533 -8.82 -3.87 -23.71
C LEU A 533 -10.19 -3.97 -24.42
N PRO A 534 -10.63 -2.89 -25.08
CA PRO A 534 -11.81 -2.96 -25.91
C PRO A 534 -11.75 -4.19 -26.83
N ASP A 535 -12.88 -4.89 -27.02
CA ASP A 535 -13.06 -5.91 -28.07
C ASP A 535 -12.28 -5.46 -29.30
N GLU A 536 -11.66 -6.38 -30.02
CA GLU A 536 -10.80 -6.01 -31.15
C GLU A 536 -11.47 -5.01 -32.11
N LYS A 537 -12.78 -5.16 -32.35
CA LYS A 537 -13.62 -4.24 -33.14
C LYS A 537 -13.72 -2.80 -32.62
N PHE A 538 -13.38 -2.55 -31.35
CA PHE A 538 -13.37 -1.26 -30.67
C PHE A 538 -11.96 -0.77 -30.34
N ARG A 539 -10.92 -1.57 -30.55
CA ARG A 539 -9.54 -1.16 -30.33
C ARG A 539 -9.19 0.05 -31.21
N GLY A 540 -8.54 1.06 -30.64
CA GLY A 540 -8.20 2.31 -31.33
C GLY A 540 -9.37 3.28 -31.56
N LYS A 541 -10.60 2.93 -31.15
CA LYS A 541 -11.74 3.87 -31.19
C LYS A 541 -11.75 4.74 -29.94
N HIS A 542 -12.15 6.00 -30.11
CA HIS A 542 -12.35 6.91 -28.99
C HIS A 542 -13.41 6.36 -28.02
N TRP A 543 -13.21 6.49 -26.71
CA TRP A 543 -14.04 5.86 -25.68
C TRP A 543 -15.54 6.22 -25.79
N THR A 544 -15.87 7.42 -26.27
CA THR A 544 -17.26 7.85 -26.50
C THR A 544 -17.98 7.10 -27.64
N LYS A 545 -17.26 6.34 -28.45
CA LYS A 545 -17.78 5.49 -29.54
C LYS A 545 -17.90 4.02 -29.14
N VAL A 546 -17.53 3.67 -27.91
CA VAL A 546 -17.63 2.31 -27.38
C VAL A 546 -18.92 2.21 -26.56
N PRO A 547 -19.78 1.19 -26.78
CA PRO A 547 -21.01 1.04 -26.01
C PRO A 547 -20.73 0.87 -24.52
N LYS A 548 -21.54 1.51 -23.67
CA LYS A 548 -21.31 1.59 -22.21
C LYS A 548 -21.40 0.23 -21.50
N ASP A 549 -22.19 -0.70 -22.04
CA ASP A 549 -22.42 -2.05 -21.52
C ASP A 549 -21.34 -3.05 -21.94
N LYS A 550 -20.40 -2.65 -22.81
CA LYS A 550 -19.36 -3.56 -23.32
C LYS A 550 -18.10 -3.55 -22.49
N PHE A 551 -17.86 -2.49 -21.72
CA PHE A 551 -16.68 -2.36 -20.87
C PHE A 551 -17.07 -1.70 -19.55
N PRO A 552 -16.97 -2.41 -18.42
CA PRO A 552 -17.08 -1.78 -17.11
C PRO A 552 -15.77 -1.02 -16.82
N TYR A 553 -15.49 0.03 -17.62
CA TYR A 553 -14.22 0.77 -17.60
C TYR A 553 -13.79 1.20 -16.19
N TRP A 554 -14.74 1.54 -15.33
CA TRP A 554 -14.44 1.99 -13.97
C TRP A 554 -14.22 0.84 -12.98
N VAL A 555 -14.87 -0.32 -13.17
CA VAL A 555 -14.88 -1.41 -12.17
C VAL A 555 -13.49 -2.01 -11.97
N GLY A 556 -12.65 -2.08 -13.01
CA GLY A 556 -11.28 -2.57 -12.82
C GLY A 556 -10.17 -1.69 -13.38
N LEU A 557 -10.43 -0.40 -13.57
CA LEU A 557 -9.37 0.63 -13.58
C LEU A 557 -9.31 1.41 -12.25
N GLY A 558 -10.19 1.14 -11.29
CA GLY A 558 -10.28 1.97 -10.08
C GLY A 558 -10.77 1.28 -8.81
N VAL A 559 -11.34 0.08 -8.88
CA VAL A 559 -11.86 -0.57 -7.66
C VAL A 559 -11.01 -1.76 -7.26
N VAL A 560 -10.44 -1.64 -6.06
CA VAL A 560 -9.78 -2.73 -5.36
C VAL A 560 -10.78 -3.27 -4.34
N TYR A 561 -11.30 -4.47 -4.58
CA TYR A 561 -12.18 -5.21 -3.68
C TYR A 561 -11.39 -6.35 -3.02
N GLU A 562 -10.41 -5.97 -2.23
CA GLU A 562 -9.60 -6.95 -1.52
C GLU A 562 -10.02 -7.00 -0.06
N HIS A 563 -10.34 -8.21 0.36
CA HIS A 563 -10.68 -8.51 1.74
C HIS A 563 -9.38 -8.74 2.52
N PHE A 564 -9.39 -8.25 3.77
CA PHE A 564 -8.38 -8.61 4.76
C PHE A 564 -8.67 -10.00 5.31
#